data_AF-A0A397VJZ8-F1
#
_entry.id   AF-A0A397VJZ8-F1
#
_cell.length_a   1.000
_cell.length_b   1.000
_cell.length_c   1.000
_cell.angle_alpha   90.00
_cell.angle_beta   90.00
_cell.angle_gamma   90.00
#
_symmetry.space_group_name_H-M   'P 1'
#
loop_
_entity.id
_entity.type
_entity.pdbx_description
1 polymer ?
#
loop_
_entity_poly.entity_id
_entity_poly.type
_entity_poly.pdbx_seq_one_letter_code
_entity_poly.pdbx_strand_id
1 'polypeptide(L)'
;MVILMFAIFTNITSFLIIIHEIGKNSKFSKWFSEFGYLLPFFTILSAGHIETLYILSSKFGMLKLFRTTFSKTAENAIFWVGILCLTSDLV
;
A
#
# COMPACT_ATOMS: atom_id res chain seq x y z
N MET A 1 6.48 -6.57 21.61
CA MET A 1 5.40 -7.45 21.09
C MET A 1 4.31 -6.68 20.38
N VAL A 2 3.76 -5.62 20.99
CA VAL A 2 2.66 -4.82 20.41
C VAL A 2 3.02 -4.21 19.04
N ILE A 3 4.17 -3.54 18.92
CA ILE A 3 4.66 -2.97 17.64
C ILE A 3 4.77 -4.03 16.54
N LEU A 4 5.27 -5.23 16.87
CA LEU A 4 5.39 -6.33 15.91
C LEU A 4 4.02 -6.82 15.44
N MET A 5 3.01 -6.84 16.33
CA MET A 5 1.64 -7.19 15.96
C MET A 5 1.05 -6.19 14.96
N PHE A 6 1.24 -4.89 15.19
CA PHE A 6 0.79 -3.85 14.26
C PHE A 6 1.52 -3.94 12.92
N ALA A 7 2.84 -4.17 12.93
CA ALA A 7 3.62 -4.33 11.71
C ALA A 7 3.15 -5.54 10.86
N ILE A 8 2.80 -6.65 11.52
CA ILE A 8 2.23 -7.82 10.82
C ILE A 8 0.85 -7.48 10.26
N PHE A 9 0.01 -6.79 11.05
CA PHE A 9 -1.33 -6.37 10.62
C PHE A 9 -1.30 -5.43 9.41
N THR A 10 -0.46 -4.41 9.41
CA THR A 10 -0.31 -3.47 8.29
C THR A 10 0.23 -4.17 7.05
N ASN A 11 1.20 -5.07 7.20
CA ASN A 11 1.77 -5.83 6.08
C ASN A 11 0.74 -6.77 5.42
N ILE A 12 -0.03 -7.54 6.22
CA ILE A 12 -1.11 -8.40 5.73
C ILE A 12 -2.18 -7.55 5.01
N THR A 13 -2.57 -6.44 5.62
CA THR A 13 -3.58 -5.55 5.04
C THR A 13 -3.10 -4.95 3.71
N SER A 14 -1.85 -4.50 3.67
CA SER A 14 -1.20 -3.99 2.46
C SER A 14 -1.16 -5.04 1.35
N PHE A 15 -0.85 -6.29 1.69
CA PHE A 15 -0.88 -7.41 0.75
C PHE A 15 -2.30 -7.64 0.19
N LEU A 16 -3.32 -7.64 1.05
CA LEU A 16 -4.72 -7.79 0.63
C LEU A 16 -5.19 -6.66 -0.30
N ILE A 17 -4.81 -5.42 0.01
CA ILE A 17 -5.09 -4.25 -0.85
C ILE A 17 -4.46 -4.46 -2.23
N ILE A 18 -3.21 -4.88 -2.28
CA ILE A 18 -2.49 -5.12 -3.55
C ILE A 18 -3.18 -6.21 -4.38
N ILE A 19 -3.52 -7.35 -3.78
CA ILE A 19 -4.20 -8.44 -4.49
C ILE A 19 -5.56 -7.97 -5.01
N HIS A 20 -6.29 -7.20 -4.20
CA HIS A 20 -7.56 -6.59 -4.62
C HIS A 20 -7.36 -5.68 -5.85
N GLU A 21 -6.36 -4.81 -5.82
CA GLU A 21 -6.08 -3.87 -6.92
C GLU A 21 -5.65 -4.60 -8.20
N ILE A 22 -4.80 -5.62 -8.11
CA ILE A 22 -4.39 -6.43 -9.27
C ILE A 22 -5.61 -7.08 -9.94
N GLY A 23 -6.58 -7.55 -9.15
CA GLY A 23 -7.76 -8.26 -9.65
C GLY A 23 -8.94 -7.38 -10.06
N LYS A 24 -9.06 -6.17 -9.50
CA LYS A 24 -10.26 -5.32 -9.66
C LYS A 24 -10.00 -3.95 -10.29
N ASN A 25 -8.77 -3.46 -10.26
CA ASN A 25 -8.40 -2.18 -10.85
C ASN A 25 -7.57 -2.40 -12.12
N SER A 26 -8.19 -2.21 -13.28
CA SER A 26 -7.54 -2.43 -14.59
C SER A 26 -6.30 -1.55 -14.80
N LYS A 27 -6.29 -0.32 -14.27
CA LYS A 27 -5.11 0.58 -14.36
C LYS A 27 -3.95 0.03 -13.52
N PHE A 28 -4.25 -0.41 -12.29
CA PHE A 28 -3.25 -1.00 -11.41
C PHE A 28 -2.73 -2.33 -11.95
N SER A 29 -3.62 -3.18 -12.46
CA SER A 29 -3.28 -4.46 -13.09
C SER A 29 -2.35 -4.28 -14.30
N LYS A 30 -2.64 -3.29 -15.15
CA LYS A 30 -1.75 -2.92 -16.27
C LYS A 30 -0.37 -2.46 -15.76
N TRP A 31 -0.34 -1.57 -14.78
CA TRP A 31 0.91 -1.14 -14.15
C TRP A 31 1.70 -2.30 -13.52
N PHE A 32 1.01 -3.25 -12.88
CA PHE A 32 1.62 -4.44 -12.29
C PHE A 32 2.29 -5.33 -13.33
N SER A 33 1.74 -5.43 -14.54
CA SER A 33 2.37 -6.20 -15.62
C SER A 33 3.74 -5.64 -16.06
N GLU A 34 3.99 -4.34 -15.83
CA GLU A 34 5.24 -3.66 -16.21
C GLU A 34 6.22 -3.53 -15.03
N PHE A 35 5.71 -3.27 -13.82
CA PHE A 35 6.54 -2.91 -12.64
C PHE A 35 6.32 -3.81 -11.42
N GLY A 36 5.53 -4.88 -11.53
CA GLY A 36 5.10 -5.72 -10.41
C GLY A 36 6.23 -6.40 -9.65
N TYR A 37 7.40 -6.57 -10.26
CA TYR A 37 8.59 -7.11 -9.61
C TYR A 37 9.10 -6.24 -8.43
N LEU A 38 8.77 -4.94 -8.40
CA LEU A 38 9.10 -4.03 -7.30
C LEU A 38 8.04 -4.01 -6.20
N LEU A 39 6.84 -4.53 -6.47
CA LEU A 39 5.72 -4.44 -5.56
C LEU A 39 5.98 -5.08 -4.18
N PRO A 40 6.64 -6.25 -4.07
CA PRO A 40 6.98 -6.83 -2.76
C PRO A 40 7.81 -5.90 -1.88
N PHE A 41 8.69 -5.06 -2.46
CA PHE A 41 9.49 -4.10 -1.70
C PHE A 41 8.62 -3.05 -1.03
N PHE A 42 7.66 -2.47 -1.76
CA PHE A 42 6.72 -1.51 -1.20
C PHE A 42 5.75 -2.14 -0.19
N THR A 43 5.36 -3.40 -0.40
CA THR A 43 4.56 -4.16 0.59
C THR A 43 5.34 -4.40 1.87
N ILE A 44 6.64 -4.72 1.80
CA ILE A 44 7.46 -4.91 3.01
C ILE A 44 7.65 -3.59 3.74
N LEU A 45 7.94 -2.50 3.01
CA LEU A 45 8.07 -1.17 3.61
C LEU A 45 6.80 -0.69 4.31
N SER A 46 5.62 -1.10 3.83
CA SER A 46 4.35 -0.71 4.43
C SER A 46 4.10 -1.33 5.82
N ALA A 47 4.92 -2.29 6.25
CA ALA A 47 4.89 -2.82 7.61
C ALA A 47 5.16 -1.73 8.67
N GLY A 48 5.96 -0.71 8.34
CA GLY A 48 6.13 0.46 9.21
C GLY A 48 4.91 1.38 9.15
N HIS A 49 4.59 1.86 7.95
CA HIS A 49 3.43 2.74 7.72
C HIS A 49 2.74 2.36 6.41
N ILE A 50 1.45 2.03 6.48
CA ILE A 50 0.68 1.55 5.33
C ILE A 50 0.57 2.62 4.21
N GLU A 51 0.68 3.89 4.58
CA GLU A 51 0.69 5.05 3.69
C GLU A 51 1.88 5.05 2.72
N THR A 52 2.92 4.27 3.00
CA THR A 52 4.05 4.06 2.07
C THR A 52 3.56 3.56 0.71
N LEU A 53 2.43 2.86 0.64
CA LEU A 53 1.81 2.46 -0.63
C LEU A 53 1.47 3.65 -1.52
N TYR A 54 1.15 4.83 -0.97
CA TYR A 54 0.87 6.04 -1.76
C TYR A 54 2.06 6.52 -2.58
N ILE A 55 3.29 6.07 -2.31
CA ILE A 55 4.44 6.33 -3.18
C ILE A 55 4.14 5.85 -4.61
N LEU A 56 3.43 4.73 -4.77
CA LEU A 56 3.07 4.17 -6.08
C LEU A 56 2.14 5.08 -6.89
N SER A 57 1.35 5.95 -6.23
CA SER A 57 0.45 6.91 -6.86
C SER A 57 0.89 8.38 -6.76
N SER A 58 2.02 8.64 -6.11
CA SER A 58 2.53 9.98 -5.80
C SER A 58 2.99 10.79 -7.02
N LYS A 59 3.21 10.13 -8.16
CA LYS A 59 3.86 10.69 -9.37
C LYS A 59 5.29 11.19 -9.10
N PHE A 60 5.98 10.61 -8.12
CA PHE A 60 7.35 10.96 -7.77
C PHE A 60 8.28 10.98 -9.00
N GLY A 61 8.96 12.11 -9.21
CA GLY A 61 9.88 12.30 -10.34
C GLY A 61 9.26 12.13 -11.73
N MET A 62 7.91 12.17 -11.85
CA MET A 62 7.18 11.83 -13.08
C MET A 62 7.47 10.43 -13.67
N LEU A 63 8.12 9.56 -12.90
CA LEU A 63 8.47 8.21 -13.33
C LEU A 63 7.20 7.36 -13.49
N LYS A 64 7.16 6.53 -14.54
CA LYS A 64 6.03 5.61 -14.80
C LYS A 64 5.79 4.65 -13.64
N LEU A 65 6.84 4.27 -12.93
CA LEU A 65 6.78 3.45 -11.72
C LEU A 65 5.85 4.03 -10.65
N PHE A 66 5.84 5.35 -10.47
CA PHE A 66 5.07 6.03 -9.40
C PHE A 66 3.79 6.67 -9.92
N ARG A 67 3.25 6.18 -11.04
CA ARG A 67 2.08 6.76 -11.72
C ARG A 67 0.85 5.86 -11.72
N THR A 68 0.81 4.82 -10.89
CA THR A 68 -0.42 4.02 -10.76
C THR A 68 -1.47 4.75 -9.92
N THR A 69 -2.68 4.23 -9.90
CA THR A 69 -3.78 4.77 -9.09
C THR A 69 -4.47 3.63 -8.36
N PHE A 70 -4.68 3.82 -7.06
CA PHE A 70 -5.49 2.92 -6.25
C PHE A 70 -6.99 3.15 -6.54
N SER A 71 -7.81 2.12 -6.33
CA SER A 71 -9.26 2.30 -6.27
C SER A 71 -9.66 3.10 -5.04
N LYS A 72 -10.87 3.68 -5.04
CA LYS A 72 -11.37 4.44 -3.88
C LYS A 72 -11.48 3.56 -2.62
N THR A 73 -11.79 2.28 -2.80
CA THR A 73 -11.84 1.30 -1.72
C THR A 73 -10.46 1.11 -1.10
N ALA A 74 -9.42 0.94 -1.92
CA ALA A 74 -8.05 0.83 -1.46
C ALA A 74 -7.57 2.11 -0.78
N GLU A 75 -7.81 3.29 -1.36
CA GLU A 75 -7.46 4.58 -0.74
C GLU A 75 -8.09 4.74 0.65
N ASN A 76 -9.39 4.43 0.78
CA ASN A 76 -10.08 4.49 2.07
C ASN A 76 -9.46 3.50 3.07
N ALA A 77 -9.12 2.28 2.64
CA ALA A 77 -8.49 1.28 3.51
C ALA A 77 -7.11 1.74 3.99
N ILE A 78 -6.25 2.24 3.08
CA ILE A 78 -4.92 2.78 3.42
C ILE A 78 -5.06 3.92 4.44
N PHE A 79 -5.99 4.85 4.20
CA PHE A 79 -6.21 6.00 5.07
C PHE A 79 -6.66 5.60 6.48
N TRP A 80 -7.71 4.77 6.61
CA TRP A 80 -8.25 4.41 7.92
C TRP A 80 -7.32 3.51 8.72
N VAL A 81 -6.62 2.58 8.06
CA VAL A 81 -5.63 1.71 8.72
C VAL A 81 -4.41 2.52 9.17
N GLY A 82 -3.99 3.49 8.36
CA GLY A 82 -2.96 4.46 8.72
C GLY A 82 -3.30 5.23 10.00
N ILE A 83 -4.50 5.82 10.05
CA ILE A 83 -4.99 6.51 11.27
C ILE A 83 -5.00 5.58 12.47
N LEU A 84 -5.52 4.35 12.32
CA LEU A 84 -5.59 3.39 13.42
C LEU A 84 -4.19 3.04 13.95
N CYS A 85 -3.22 2.82 13.07
CA CYS A 85 -1.84 2.51 13.44
C CYS A 85 -1.15 3.70 14.13
N LEU A 86 -1.34 4.92 13.63
CA LEU A 86 -0.80 6.14 14.25
C LEU A 86 -1.35 6.37 15.66
N THR A 87 -2.64 6.09 15.88
CA THR A 87 -3.22 6.20 17.23
C THR A 87 -2.69 5.15 18.20
N SER A 88 -2.29 3.97 17.71
CA SER A 88 -1.68 2.94 18.56
C SER A 88 -0.22 3.22 18.91
N ASP A 89 0.51 4.00 18.11
CA ASP A 89 1.88 4.42 18.44
C ASP A 89 1.91 5.53 19.53
N LEU A 90 0.78 6.19 19.77
CA LEU A 90 0.64 7.27 20.75
C LEU A 90 0.26 6.79 22.17
N VAL A 91 -0.13 5.52 22.34
CA VAL A 91 -0.61 4.91 23.59
C VAL A 91 0.45 3.98 24.16
#